data_AF-A0A950T4W6-F1
#
_entry.id   AF-A0A950T4W6-F1
#
_cell.length_a   1.000
_cell.length_b   1.000
_cell.length_c   1.000
_cell.angle_alpha   90.00
_cell.angle_beta   90.00
_cell.angle_gamma   90.00
#
_symmetry.space_group_name_H-M   'P 1'
#
loop_
_entity.id
_entity.type
_entity.pdbx_description
1 polymer ?
#
loop_
_entity_poly.entity_id
_entity_poly.type
_entity_poly.pdbx_seq_one_letter_code
_entity_poly.pdbx_strand_id
1 'polypeptide(L)' 'GPDGEWTEARPIWVQYHDIKGHDVEQFREAKTVTILAPPQYKTDEMVYPYTEARK' A
#
# COMPACT_ATOMS: atom_id res chain seq x y z
N GLY A 1 -3.91 -22.21 -9.07
CA GLY A 1 -2.96 -23.11 -9.73
C GLY A 1 -3.63 -24.46 -9.85
N PRO A 2 -3.57 -25.10 -11.02
CA PRO A 2 -4.03 -26.47 -11.22
C PRO A 2 -3.53 -27.45 -10.15
N ASP A 3 -2.39 -27.15 -9.51
CA ASP A 3 -1.71 -28.01 -8.54
C ASP A 3 -1.67 -27.42 -7.11
N GLY A 4 -2.55 -26.44 -6.82
CA GLY A 4 -2.72 -25.86 -5.49
C GLY A 4 -2.05 -24.49 -5.26
N GLU A 5 -1.38 -23.95 -6.27
CA GLU A 5 -0.86 -22.58 -6.22
C GLU A 5 -2.01 -21.56 -6.29
N TRP A 6 -1.69 -20.30 -6.04
CA TRP A 6 -2.61 -19.22 -6.37
C TRP A 6 -2.72 -19.07 -7.89
N THR A 7 -3.94 -18.97 -8.43
CA THR A 7 -4.16 -18.70 -9.87
C THR A 7 -3.76 -17.28 -10.25
N GLU A 8 -3.84 -16.35 -9.31
CA GLU A 8 -3.41 -14.97 -9.46
C GLU A 8 -2.56 -14.56 -8.27
N ALA A 9 -1.56 -13.72 -8.50
CA ALA A 9 -0.73 -13.18 -7.43
C ALA A 9 -1.60 -12.35 -6.47
N ARG A 10 -1.57 -12.69 -5.18
CA ARG A 10 -2.21 -11.93 -4.09
C ARG A 10 -1.27 -11.17 -3.14
N PRO A 11 0.02 -10.89 -3.47
CA PRO A 11 0.82 -10.08 -2.58
C PRO A 11 0.25 -8.66 -2.59
N ILE A 12 -0.12 -8.16 -1.41
CA ILE A 12 -0.54 -6.78 -1.24
C ILE A 12 0.71 -5.96 -0.93
N TRP A 13 0.99 -4.98 -1.79
CA TRP A 13 2.07 -4.02 -1.59
C TRP A 13 1.48 -2.68 -1.27
N VAL A 14 1.98 -2.04 -0.21
CA VAL A 14 1.50 -0.73 0.23
C VAL A 14 2.63 0.22 0.55
N GLN A 15 2.37 1.53 0.39
CA GLN A 15 3.21 2.60 0.92
C GLN A 15 2.42 3.38 1.96
N TYR A 16 2.92 3.42 3.20
CA TYR A 16 2.34 4.27 4.24
C TYR A 16 2.80 5.72 4.06
N HIS A 17 1.89 6.66 4.29
CA HIS A 17 2.14 8.10 4.24
C HIS A 17 1.42 8.82 5.39
N ASP A 18 1.86 10.05 5.69
CA ASP A 18 1.23 10.95 6.68
C ASP A 18 0.99 10.40 8.10
N ILE A 19 1.79 9.42 8.51
CA ILE A 19 1.86 8.92 9.89
C ILE A 19 2.41 10.04 10.79
N LYS A 20 1.62 10.50 11.77
CA LYS A 20 1.95 11.66 12.64
C LYS A 20 1.98 11.32 14.14
N GLY A 21 1.77 10.05 14.50
CA GLY A 21 1.72 9.61 15.89
C GLY A 21 2.09 8.15 16.07
N HIS A 22 1.82 7.63 17.27
CA HIS A 22 2.21 6.28 17.70
C HIS A 22 1.01 5.40 18.08
N ASP A 23 -0.22 5.88 17.89
CA ASP A 23 -1.42 5.06 18.11
C ASP A 23 -1.71 4.15 16.91
N VAL A 24 -2.58 3.16 17.14
CA VAL A 24 -3.03 2.23 16.09
C VAL A 24 -4.20 2.80 15.27
N GLU A 25 -4.85 3.86 15.75
CA GLU A 25 -6.08 4.40 15.16
C GLU A 25 -5.84 4.89 13.73
N GLN A 26 -4.66 5.48 13.47
CA GLN A 26 -4.25 5.90 12.12
C GLN A 26 -4.13 4.77 11.07
N PHE A 27 -4.12 3.50 11.49
CA PHE A 27 -4.06 2.33 10.59
C PHE A 27 -5.39 1.61 10.42
N ARG A 28 -6.44 2.00 11.16
CA ARG A 28 -7.76 1.35 11.06
C ARG A 28 -8.50 1.71 9.79
N GLU A 29 -8.19 2.86 9.21
CA GLU A 29 -8.80 3.36 7.99
C GLU A 29 -7.78 3.41 6.85
N ALA A 30 -8.24 3.37 5.61
CA ALA A 30 -7.39 3.43 4.41
C ALA A 30 -6.84 4.83 4.09
N LYS A 31 -6.72 5.72 5.09
CA LYS A 31 -6.34 7.14 4.90
C LYS A 31 -4.84 7.38 4.81
N THR A 32 -4.04 6.48 5.37
CA THR A 32 -2.58 6.60 5.51
C THR A 32 -1.84 5.56 4.68
N VAL A 33 -2.54 4.88 3.78
CA VAL A 33 -2.04 3.71 3.05
C VAL A 33 -2.43 3.79 1.58
N THR A 34 -1.42 3.77 0.72
CA THR A 34 -1.58 3.62 -0.74
C THR A 34 -1.36 2.17 -1.11
N ILE A 35 -2.32 1.53 -1.78
CA ILE A 35 -2.14 0.20 -2.37
C ILE A 35 -1.43 0.36 -3.71
N LEU A 36 -0.27 -0.29 -3.86
CA LEU A 36 0.55 -0.25 -5.07
C LEU A 36 0.37 -1.50 -5.94
N ALA A 37 0.09 -2.63 -5.30
CA ALA A 37 -0.15 -3.90 -6.00
C ALA A 37 -1.13 -4.78 -5.19
N PRO A 38 -1.90 -5.63 -5.87
CA PRO A 38 -1.92 -5.82 -7.33
C PRO A 38 -2.66 -4.68 -8.06
N PRO A 39 -2.42 -4.47 -9.38
CA PRO A 39 -2.91 -3.30 -10.11
C PRO A 39 -4.43 -3.08 -10.03
N GLN A 40 -5.22 -4.16 -9.97
CA GLN A 40 -6.67 -4.10 -9.85
C GLN A 40 -7.18 -3.48 -8.53
N TYR A 41 -6.32 -3.39 -7.52
CA TYR A 41 -6.64 -2.78 -6.22
C TYR A 41 -5.83 -1.51 -5.96
N LYS A 42 -5.08 -1.02 -6.95
CA LYS A 42 -4.21 0.15 -6.80
C LYS A 42 -5.06 1.38 -6.46
N THR A 43 -4.68 2.10 -5.41
CA THR A 43 -5.37 3.32 -4.99
C THR A 43 -4.66 4.59 -5.43
N ASP A 44 -3.32 4.53 -5.59
CA ASP A 44 -2.50 5.64 -6.10
C ASP A 44 -1.11 5.14 -6.57
N GLU A 45 -0.28 6.04 -7.08
CA GLU A 45 1.10 5.81 -7.48
C GLU A 45 2.08 5.80 -6.32
N MET A 46 3.23 5.14 -6.52
CA MET A 46 4.32 5.14 -5.55
C MET A 46 4.99 6.51 -5.54
N VAL A 47 5.14 7.08 -4.34
CA VAL A 47 5.86 8.33 -4.14
C VAL A 47 7.37 8.02 -4.02
N TYR A 48 8.16 8.49 -4.99
CA TYR A 48 9.62 8.30 -5.05
C TYR A 48 10.33 9.42 -5.85
N PRO A 49 11.50 9.93 -5.40
CA PRO A 49 12.13 9.70 -4.09
C PRO A 49 11.32 10.35 -2.97
N TYR A 50 11.12 9.63 -1.87
CA TYR A 50 10.19 10.05 -0.82
C TYR A 50 10.52 11.42 -0.20
N THR A 51 11.81 11.75 -0.08
CA THR A 51 12.29 13.03 0.46
C THR A 51 12.10 14.21 -0.50
N GLU A 52 12.07 13.96 -1.81
CA GLU A 52 11.85 15.01 -2.82
C GLU A 52 10.36 15.30 -3.00
N ALA A 53 9.52 14.27 -2.83
CA ALA A 53 8.08 14.39 -2.96
C ALA A 53 7.35 14.99 -1.74
N ARG A 54 8.06 15.20 -0.60
CA ARG A 54 7.53 15.88 0.59
C ARG A 54 8.06 17.30 0.80
N LYS A 55 8.82 17.86 -0.15
CA LYS A 55 9.20 19.29 -0.15
C LYS A 55 7.99 20.13 -0.52
#